data_AF-A0A562FMZ9-F1
#
_entry.id   AF-A0A562FMZ9-F1
#
_cell.length_a   1.000
_cell.length_b   1.000
_cell.length_c   1.000
_cell.angle_alpha   90.00
_cell.angle_beta   90.00
_cell.angle_gamma   90.00
#
_symmetry.space_group_name_H-M   'P 1'
#
loop_
_entity.id
_entity.type
_entity.pdbx_description
1 polymer ?
#
loop_
_entity_poly.entity_id
_entity_poly.type
_entity_poly.pdbx_seq_one_letter_code
_entity_poly.pdbx_strand_id
1 'polypeptide(L)'
;MLITEPQLRERLIESHPEVAFWRLNGEKAMSLPKKIKGAVNPAGMEERRALLARSGLPRAFLDQPPPRRSAADDFLDACAMLLVAERRRGGLARPFPNPPPTDRYGNSIAIWA
;
A
#
# COMPACT_ATOMS: atom_id res chain seq x y z
N MET A 1 15.69 14.65 -3.43
CA MET A 1 15.71 13.82 -2.21
C MET A 1 16.59 12.58 -2.37
N LEU A 2 16.21 11.50 -3.06
CA LEU A 2 17.05 10.28 -3.15
C LEU A 2 18.39 10.45 -3.91
N ILE A 3 18.48 11.45 -4.78
CA ILE A 3 19.73 11.84 -5.44
C ILE A 3 20.65 12.60 -4.48
N THR A 4 20.07 13.53 -3.70
CA THR A 4 20.81 14.42 -2.80
C THR A 4 21.15 13.78 -1.45
N GLU A 5 20.42 12.73 -1.06
CA GLU A 5 20.56 12.01 0.21
C GLU A 5 20.55 10.50 -0.02
N PRO A 6 21.68 9.91 -0.47
CA PRO A 6 21.76 8.50 -0.84
C PRO A 6 21.39 7.53 0.29
N GLN A 7 21.61 7.90 1.55
CA GLN A 7 21.25 7.11 2.74
C GLN A 7 19.73 6.82 2.84
N LEU A 8 18.89 7.63 2.18
CA LEU A 8 17.44 7.40 2.18
C LEU A 8 17.02 6.23 1.28
N ARG A 9 17.87 5.76 0.37
CA ARG A 9 17.56 4.65 -0.55
C ARG A 9 17.33 3.32 0.16
N GLU A 10 17.88 3.16 1.35
CA GLU A 10 17.66 1.96 2.18
C GLU A 10 16.33 1.99 2.93
N ARG A 11 15.76 3.19 3.13
CA ARG A 11 14.60 3.44 3.99
C ARG A 11 13.33 3.75 3.22
N LEU A 12 13.46 4.48 2.11
CA LEU A 12 12.35 4.88 1.27
C LEU A 12 12.20 3.88 0.11
N ILE A 13 10.98 3.38 -0.02
CA ILE A 13 10.59 2.45 -1.07
C ILE A 13 9.36 2.99 -1.79
N GLU A 14 9.23 2.65 -3.06
CA GLU A 14 8.01 2.88 -3.82
C GLU A 14 7.08 1.67 -3.69
N SER A 15 5.79 1.93 -3.54
CA SER A 15 4.74 0.89 -3.49
C SER A 15 3.47 1.45 -4.14
N HIS A 16 2.54 0.55 -4.46
CA HIS A 16 1.28 0.89 -5.11
C HIS A 16 0.11 0.21 -4.38
N PRO A 17 -0.97 0.93 -4.02
CA PRO A 17 -2.06 0.37 -3.21
C PRO A 17 -2.67 -0.91 -3.79
N GLU A 18 -2.88 -0.97 -5.10
CA GLU A 18 -3.42 -2.11 -5.82
C GLU A 18 -2.55 -3.36 -5.63
N VAL A 19 -1.23 -3.21 -5.72
CA VAL A 19 -0.26 -4.31 -5.51
C VAL A 19 -0.18 -4.67 -4.02
N ALA A 20 -0.24 -3.68 -3.13
CA ALA A 20 -0.28 -3.91 -1.69
C ALA A 20 -1.52 -4.72 -1.27
N PHE A 21 -2.70 -4.32 -1.71
CA PHE A 21 -3.93 -5.06 -1.45
C PHE A 21 -3.87 -6.48 -2.04
N TRP A 22 -3.39 -6.63 -3.28
CA TRP A 22 -3.18 -7.95 -3.89
C TRP A 22 -2.27 -8.83 -3.01
N ARG A 23 -1.14 -8.29 -2.56
CA ARG A 23 -0.19 -9.00 -1.71
C ARG A 23 -0.79 -9.39 -0.36
N LEU A 24 -1.45 -8.45 0.32
CA LEU A 24 -2.10 -8.66 1.61
C LEU A 24 -3.28 -9.65 1.49
N ASN A 25 -3.94 -9.71 0.33
CA ASN A 25 -5.02 -10.63 0.04
C ASN A 25 -4.54 -12.02 -0.41
N GLY A 26 -3.29 -12.39 -0.11
CA GLY A 26 -2.75 -13.69 -0.50
C GLY A 26 -2.60 -13.84 -2.01
N GLU A 27 -2.09 -12.78 -2.66
CA GLU A 27 -1.85 -12.74 -4.10
C GLU A 27 -3.12 -12.87 -4.95
N LYS A 28 -4.24 -12.39 -4.43
CA LYS A 28 -5.53 -12.33 -5.13
C LYS A 28 -5.98 -10.89 -5.26
N ALA A 29 -6.48 -10.54 -6.45
CA ALA A 29 -7.08 -9.22 -6.64
C ALA A 29 -8.26 -9.01 -5.66
N MET A 30 -8.52 -7.76 -5.30
CA MET A 30 -9.76 -7.40 -4.61
C MET A 30 -10.94 -7.73 -5.54
N SER A 31 -12.01 -8.32 -5.00
CA SER A 31 -13.13 -8.79 -5.81
C SER A 31 -14.05 -7.65 -6.22
N LEU A 32 -14.11 -6.59 -5.40
CA LEU A 32 -14.98 -5.44 -5.61
C LEU A 32 -14.16 -4.18 -5.94
N PRO A 33 -14.56 -3.40 -6.96
CA PRO A 33 -13.90 -2.14 -7.27
C PRO A 33 -14.11 -1.15 -6.13
N LYS A 34 -13.10 -0.31 -5.82
CA LYS A 34 -13.26 0.75 -4.80
C LYS A 34 -14.21 1.87 -5.24
N LYS A 35 -14.39 2.07 -6.55
CA LYS A 35 -15.24 3.09 -7.14
C LYS A 35 -16.06 2.51 -8.29
N ILE A 36 -17.30 2.94 -8.44
CA ILE A 36 -18.18 2.61 -9.57
C ILE A 36 -18.64 3.94 -10.19
N LYS A 37 -18.37 4.14 -11.48
CA LYS A 37 -18.70 5.38 -12.21
C LYS A 37 -18.23 6.67 -11.50
N GLY A 38 -17.02 6.62 -10.92
CA GLY A 38 -16.40 7.76 -10.22
C GLY A 38 -16.87 7.97 -8.77
N ALA A 39 -17.95 7.32 -8.34
CA ALA A 39 -18.40 7.35 -6.95
C ALA A 39 -17.77 6.23 -6.12
N VAL A 40 -17.55 6.47 -4.82
CA VAL A 40 -17.10 5.45 -3.87
C VAL A 40 -18.08 4.28 -3.87
N ASN A 41 -17.58 3.05 -3.94
CA ASN A 41 -18.36 1.83 -3.81
C ASN A 41 -18.29 1.33 -2.36
N PRO A 42 -19.35 1.46 -1.54
CA PRO A 42 -19.32 1.08 -0.13
C PRO A 42 -18.91 -0.38 0.08
N ALA A 43 -19.38 -1.31 -0.77
CA ALA A 43 -19.04 -2.73 -0.65
C ALA A 43 -17.54 -2.99 -0.93
N GLY A 44 -16.97 -2.31 -1.94
CA GLY A 44 -15.53 -2.39 -2.22
C GLY A 44 -14.65 -1.73 -1.16
N MET A 45 -15.16 -0.70 -0.48
CA MET A 45 -14.49 -0.10 0.67
C MET A 45 -14.52 -1.02 1.89
N GLU A 46 -15.66 -1.68 2.15
CA GLU A 46 -15.78 -2.65 3.23
C GLU A 46 -14.88 -3.87 3.01
N GLU A 47 -14.79 -4.40 1.78
CA GLU A 47 -13.86 -5.50 1.44
C GLU A 47 -12.40 -5.14 1.81
N ARG A 48 -12.00 -3.89 1.54
CA ARG A 48 -10.68 -3.36 1.90
C ARG A 48 -10.52 -3.20 3.42
N ARG A 49 -11.51 -2.67 4.13
CA ARG A 49 -11.46 -2.59 5.61
C ARG A 49 -11.33 -3.98 6.23
N ALA A 50 -12.12 -4.95 5.77
CA ALA A 50 -12.04 -6.33 6.24
C ALA A 50 -10.66 -6.96 5.98
N LEU A 51 -10.02 -6.62 4.84
CA LEU A 51 -8.65 -7.05 4.53
C LEU A 51 -7.61 -6.43 5.45
N LEU A 52 -7.67 -5.13 5.65
CA LEU A 52 -6.75 -4.43 6.53
C LEU A 52 -6.91 -4.91 7.98
N ALA A 53 -8.15 -5.21 8.40
CA ALA A 53 -8.44 -5.75 9.72
C ALA A 53 -7.82 -7.13 9.93
N ARG A 54 -8.02 -8.08 9.00
CA ARG A 54 -7.38 -9.42 9.08
C ARG A 54 -5.86 -9.35 8.97
N SER A 55 -5.33 -8.26 8.40
CA SER A 55 -3.88 -8.01 8.30
C SER A 55 -3.28 -7.36 9.55
N GLY A 56 -4.09 -7.10 10.58
CA GLY A 56 -3.62 -6.67 11.89
C GLY A 56 -4.00 -5.24 12.31
N LEU A 57 -4.70 -4.47 11.46
CA LEU A 57 -5.16 -3.14 11.84
C LEU A 57 -6.47 -3.19 12.65
N PRO A 58 -6.62 -2.41 13.75
CA PRO A 58 -7.85 -2.41 14.53
C PRO A 58 -9.05 -1.94 13.70
N ARG A 59 -10.17 -2.68 13.77
CA ARG A 59 -11.39 -2.35 13.04
C ARG A 59 -11.90 -0.94 13.38
N ALA A 60 -11.87 -0.56 14.65
CA ALA A 60 -12.27 0.78 15.10
C ALA A 60 -11.43 1.91 14.46
N PHE A 61 -10.14 1.69 14.23
CA PHE A 61 -9.29 2.64 13.51
C PHE A 61 -9.66 2.71 12.03
N LEU A 62 -9.97 1.57 11.42
CA LEU A 62 -10.38 1.52 10.03
C LEU A 62 -11.75 2.15 9.79
N ASP A 63 -12.69 2.10 10.74
CA ASP A 63 -14.03 2.68 10.57
C ASP A 63 -14.09 4.19 10.86
N GLN A 64 -13.00 4.78 11.35
CA GLN A 64 -12.96 6.21 11.65
C GLN A 64 -13.10 7.07 10.37
N PRO A 65 -13.60 8.31 10.48
CA PRO A 65 -13.61 9.23 9.36
C PRO A 65 -12.17 9.52 8.90
N PRO A 66 -11.91 9.63 7.58
CA PRO A 66 -10.58 9.95 7.10
C PRO A 66 -10.12 11.33 7.62
N PRO A 67 -8.80 11.57 7.69
CA PRO A 67 -8.27 12.89 8.02
C PRO A 67 -8.88 13.99 7.15
N ARG A 68 -8.92 15.21 7.68
CA ARG A 68 -9.46 16.36 6.94
C ARG A 68 -8.77 16.47 5.57
N ARG A 69 -9.59 16.60 4.52
CA ARG A 69 -9.17 16.74 3.11
C ARG A 69 -8.64 15.46 2.45
N SER A 70 -8.79 14.29 3.07
CA SER A 70 -8.50 13.00 2.44
C SER A 70 -9.79 12.32 2.00
N ALA A 71 -9.79 11.70 0.81
CA ALA A 71 -10.90 10.84 0.43
C ALA A 71 -10.87 9.56 1.28
N ALA A 72 -12.04 8.93 1.43
CA ALA A 72 -12.15 7.70 2.20
C ALA A 72 -11.30 6.55 1.61
N ASP A 73 -11.13 6.53 0.28
CA ASP A 73 -10.27 5.55 -0.38
C ASP A 73 -8.78 5.82 -0.17
N ASP A 74 -8.36 7.09 -0.20
CA ASP A 74 -6.98 7.47 0.08
C ASP A 74 -6.55 7.03 1.50
N PHE A 75 -7.46 7.11 2.48
CA PHE A 75 -7.18 6.64 3.84
C PHE A 75 -6.90 5.14 3.90
N LEU A 76 -7.68 4.32 3.18
CA LEU A 76 -7.46 2.87 3.14
C LEU A 76 -6.21 2.50 2.33
N ASP A 77 -5.94 3.22 1.24
CA ASP A 77 -4.73 3.07 0.45
C ASP A 77 -3.48 3.36 1.32
N ALA A 78 -3.51 4.42 2.13
CA ALA A 78 -2.46 4.74 3.09
C ALA A 78 -2.29 3.66 4.19
N CYS A 79 -3.38 3.07 4.67
CA CYS A 79 -3.32 1.94 5.61
C CYS A 79 -2.65 0.70 4.98
N ALA A 80 -2.91 0.43 3.70
CA ALA A 80 -2.21 -0.64 2.98
C ALA A 80 -0.71 -0.34 2.85
N MET A 81 -0.33 0.91 2.58
CA MET A 81 1.08 1.33 2.55
C MET A 81 1.77 1.19 3.91
N LEU A 82 1.08 1.48 5.01
CA LEU A 82 1.59 1.24 6.37
C LEU A 82 1.97 -0.23 6.57
N LEU A 83 1.08 -1.16 6.19
CA LEU A 83 1.35 -2.60 6.32
C LEU A 83 2.50 -3.06 5.40
N VAL A 84 2.62 -2.51 4.19
CA VAL A 84 3.79 -2.78 3.33
C VAL A 84 5.07 -2.25 3.97
N ALA A 85 5.05 -1.07 4.58
CA ALA A 85 6.20 -0.51 5.28
C ALA A 85 6.62 -1.38 6.49
N GLU A 86 5.66 -1.87 7.28
CA GLU A 86 5.94 -2.84 8.35
C GLU A 86 6.55 -4.13 7.82
N ARG A 87 6.01 -4.68 6.73
CA ARG A 87 6.56 -5.87 6.06
C ARG A 87 7.97 -5.60 5.52
N ARG A 88 8.24 -4.42 4.98
CA ARG A 88 9.58 -4.03 4.50
C ARG A 88 10.57 -3.97 5.65
N ARG A 89 10.18 -3.38 6.78
CA ARG A 89 10.98 -3.35 8.02
C ARG A 89 11.26 -4.77 8.54
N GLY A 90 10.30 -5.69 8.42
CA GLY A 90 10.43 -7.09 8.81
C GLY A 90 11.10 -8.00 7.77
N GLY A 91 11.56 -7.50 6.62
CA GLY A 91 12.17 -8.33 5.55
C GLY A 91 11.19 -9.21 4.76
N LEU A 92 9.89 -9.00 4.94
CA LEU A 92 8.80 -9.77 4.33
C LEU A 92 8.27 -9.18 3.02
N ALA A 93 8.47 -7.89 2.79
CA ALA A 93 8.10 -7.26 1.53
C ALA A 93 8.98 -7.79 0.39
N ARG A 94 8.43 -7.87 -0.82
CA ARG A 94 9.11 -8.29 -2.04
C ARG A 94 9.00 -7.22 -3.12
N PRO A 95 10.09 -6.93 -3.85
CA PRO A 95 10.06 -5.97 -4.94
C PRO A 95 9.49 -6.60 -6.21
N PHE A 96 8.98 -5.74 -7.09
CA PHE A 96 8.60 -6.06 -8.45
C PHE A 96 9.22 -5.04 -9.40
N PRO A 97 10.11 -5.45 -10.32
CA PRO A 97 10.66 -6.80 -10.49
C PRO A 97 11.60 -7.21 -9.34
N ASN A 98 11.93 -8.51 -9.28
CA ASN A 98 12.90 -9.08 -8.33
C ASN A 98 13.94 -9.92 -9.11
N PRO A 99 15.24 -9.57 -9.10
CA PRO A 99 15.83 -8.43 -8.40
C PRO A 99 15.44 -7.08 -9.01
N PRO A 100 15.39 -6.00 -8.21
CA PRO A 100 15.04 -4.68 -8.73
C PRO A 100 16.24 -4.06 -9.47
N PRO A 101 16.06 -3.55 -10.70
CA PRO A 101 17.10 -2.79 -11.39
C PRO A 101 17.37 -1.45 -10.70
N THR A 102 18.48 -0.81 -11.05
CA THR A 102 18.84 0.53 -10.57
C THR A 102 18.88 1.53 -11.71
N ASP A 103 18.40 2.75 -11.47
CA ASP A 103 18.59 3.87 -12.40
C ASP A 103 20.06 4.35 -12.45
N ARG A 104 20.35 5.31 -13.33
CA ARG A 104 21.69 5.91 -13.49
C ARG A 104 22.21 6.64 -12.24
N TYR A 105 21.36 6.90 -11.26
CA TYR A 105 21.72 7.54 -9.99
C TYR A 105 21.87 6.53 -8.85
N GLY A 106 21.63 5.24 -9.11
CA GLY A 106 21.67 4.16 -8.13
C GLY A 106 20.39 4.02 -7.29
N ASN A 107 19.26 4.59 -7.72
CA ASN A 107 17.97 4.37 -7.08
C ASN A 107 17.36 3.06 -7.57
N SER A 108 16.82 2.26 -6.66
CA SER A 108 16.09 1.04 -7.00
C SER A 108 14.78 1.39 -7.71
N ILE A 109 14.52 0.76 -8.86
CA ILE A 109 13.27 0.89 -9.62
C ILE A 109 12.43 -0.36 -9.32
N ALA A 110 11.51 -0.26 -8.37
CA ALA A 110 10.64 -1.37 -8.00
C ALA A 110 9.39 -0.92 -7.25
N ILE A 111 8.30 -1.67 -7.44
CA ILE A 111 7.12 -1.60 -6.57
C ILE A 111 7.27 -2.66 -5.48
N TRP A 112 7.22 -2.25 -4.22
CA TRP A 112 7.34 -3.15 -3.07
C TRP A 112 5.97 -3.55 -2.50
N ALA A 113 5.81 -4.82 -2.07
CA ALA A 113 4.63 -5.29 -1.34
C ALA A 113 4.93 -6.46 -0.38
#